data_AF-A0A2D6DZ16-F1
#
_entry.id   AF-A0A2D6DZ16-F1
#
_cell.length_a   1.000
_cell.length_b   1.000
_cell.length_c   1.000
_cell.angle_alpha   90.00
_cell.angle_beta   90.00
_cell.angle_gamma   90.00
#
_symmetry.space_group_name_H-M   'P 1'
#
loop_
_entity.id
_entity.type
_entity.pdbx_description
1 polymer ?
#
loop_
_entity_poly.entity_id
_entity_poly.type
_entity_poly.pdbx_seq_one_letter_code
_entity_poly.pdbx_strand_id
1 'polypeptide(L)'
;MKTAPSKKIFSIFALAVCTFSSSGATEEGIETQIQGEWIAYRGDQFDIKKITADKATQTFYDWSGKLLYQRTSDLKVKVVGSGERQTIIGKGAEW
;
A
#
# COMPACT_ATOMS: atom_id res chain seq x y z
N MET A 1 -46.71 -35.92 10.09
CA MET A 1 -45.30 -35.55 9.87
C MET A 1 -45.27 -34.17 9.25
N LYS A 2 -44.61 -33.20 9.89
CA LYS A 2 -44.61 -31.78 9.49
C LYS A 2 -43.18 -31.44 9.03
N THR A 3 -42.98 -31.19 7.74
CA THR A 3 -41.68 -30.86 7.13
C THR A 3 -41.34 -29.39 7.38
N ALA A 4 -40.18 -29.13 7.97
CA ALA A 4 -39.60 -27.79 8.10
C ALA A 4 -38.81 -27.42 6.84
N PRO A 5 -38.84 -26.16 6.36
CA PRO A 5 -38.00 -25.74 5.24
C PRO A 5 -36.61 -25.32 5.74
N SER A 6 -35.57 -26.01 5.27
CA SER A 6 -34.17 -25.64 5.52
C SER A 6 -33.76 -24.44 4.65
N LYS A 7 -33.34 -23.35 5.29
CA LYS A 7 -32.80 -22.13 4.66
C LYS A 7 -31.56 -22.46 3.81
N LYS A 8 -31.58 -22.09 2.53
CA LYS A 8 -30.40 -22.12 1.64
C LYS A 8 -29.54 -20.88 1.93
N ILE A 9 -28.34 -21.08 2.46
CA ILE A 9 -27.34 -20.02 2.64
C ILE A 9 -26.50 -19.98 1.36
N PHE A 10 -26.77 -19.01 0.49
CA PHE A 10 -25.87 -18.68 -0.62
C PHE A 10 -24.75 -17.79 -0.07
N SER A 11 -23.59 -18.38 0.16
CA SER A 11 -22.37 -17.64 0.51
C SER A 11 -21.75 -17.13 -0.79
N ILE A 12 -21.99 -15.86 -1.12
CA ILE A 12 -21.32 -15.19 -2.23
C ILE A 12 -19.94 -14.77 -1.74
N PHE A 13 -18.93 -15.56 -2.09
CA PHE A 13 -17.53 -15.20 -1.88
C PHE A 13 -17.14 -14.18 -2.95
N ALA A 14 -17.24 -12.89 -2.61
CA ALA A 14 -16.83 -11.81 -3.51
C ALA A 14 -15.30 -11.82 -3.62
N LEU A 15 -14.79 -12.30 -4.75
CA LEU A 15 -13.38 -12.22 -5.13
C LEU A 15 -13.06 -10.76 -5.50
N ALA A 16 -12.44 -10.02 -4.59
CA ALA A 16 -11.95 -8.67 -4.87
C ALA A 16 -10.70 -8.79 -5.76
N VAL A 17 -10.86 -8.53 -7.06
CA VAL A 17 -9.75 -8.42 -8.01
C VAL A 17 -9.11 -7.04 -7.84
N CYS A 18 -7.94 -6.99 -7.21
CA CYS A 18 -7.10 -5.79 -7.23
C CYS A 18 -6.54 -5.61 -8.65
N THR A 19 -7.16 -4.75 -9.45
CA THR A 19 -6.57 -4.31 -10.72
C THR A 19 -5.40 -3.38 -10.42
N PHE A 20 -4.17 -3.87 -10.50
CA PHE A 20 -2.99 -3.02 -10.53
C PHE A 20 -2.94 -2.31 -11.89
N SER A 21 -3.37 -1.05 -11.92
CA SER A 21 -3.13 -0.19 -13.09
C SER A 21 -1.63 0.09 -13.19
N SER A 22 -0.94 -0.63 -14.08
CA SER A 22 0.40 -0.27 -14.52
C SER A 22 0.29 0.94 -15.45
N SER A 23 0.40 2.16 -14.90
CA SER A 23 0.63 3.36 -15.72
C SER A 23 2.05 3.29 -16.29
N GLY A 24 2.18 3.56 -17.59
CA GLY A 24 3.43 3.45 -18.34
C GLY A 24 4.54 4.35 -17.79
N ALA A 25 5.73 3.77 -17.61
CA ALA A 25 6.90 4.44 -17.05
C ALA A 25 7.53 5.42 -18.06
N THR A 26 7.26 6.71 -17.88
CA THR A 26 8.29 7.75 -18.03
C THR A 26 9.32 7.58 -16.91
N GLU A 27 10.55 8.11 -17.03
CA GLU A 27 11.52 8.07 -15.92
C GLU A 27 11.00 8.87 -14.72
N GLU A 28 10.23 8.19 -13.88
CA GLU A 28 9.51 8.82 -12.77
C GLU A 28 10.53 9.30 -11.73
N GLY A 29 10.37 10.54 -11.27
CA GLY A 29 11.22 11.13 -10.24
C GLY A 29 11.17 10.33 -8.94
N ILE A 30 12.16 10.51 -8.05
CA ILE A 30 12.11 9.95 -6.68
C ILE A 30 10.78 10.31 -6.01
N GLU A 31 10.26 11.50 -6.31
CA GLU A 31 8.97 12.00 -5.83
C GLU A 31 7.80 11.08 -6.17
N THR A 32 7.80 10.44 -7.33
CA THR A 32 6.75 9.50 -7.73
C THR A 32 7.04 8.10 -7.19
N GLN A 33 8.32 7.68 -7.17
CA GLN A 33 8.70 6.34 -6.72
C GLN A 33 8.40 6.07 -5.23
N ILE A 34 8.45 7.10 -4.38
CA ILE A 34 8.15 6.95 -2.95
C ILE A 34 6.64 6.96 -2.65
N GLN A 35 5.79 7.33 -3.62
CA GLN A 35 4.35 7.37 -3.41
C GLN A 35 3.77 5.97 -3.30
N GLY A 36 2.66 5.85 -2.56
CA GLY A 36 2.00 4.58 -2.31
C GLY A 36 1.87 4.28 -0.82
N GLU A 37 1.58 3.02 -0.53
CA GLU A 37 1.37 2.51 0.83
C GLU A 37 2.49 1.55 1.20
N TRP A 38 3.12 1.82 2.34
CA TRP A 38 4.26 1.11 2.86
C TRP A 38 3.90 0.52 4.21
N ILE A 39 4.25 -0.75 4.43
CA ILE A 39 4.10 -1.39 5.73
C ILE A 39 5.47 -1.65 6.35
N ALA A 40 5.60 -1.31 7.63
CA ALA A 40 6.77 -1.65 8.42
C ALA A 40 6.35 -2.47 9.63
N TYR A 41 7.06 -3.57 9.86
CA TYR A 41 6.85 -4.48 10.99
C TYR A 41 7.94 -4.25 12.04
N ARG A 42 7.55 -4.13 13.31
CA ARG A 42 8.44 -3.82 14.44
C ARG A 42 8.04 -4.65 15.66
N GLY A 43 8.55 -5.87 15.76
CA GLY A 43 8.33 -6.73 16.93
C GLY A 43 6.85 -7.01 17.18
N ASP A 44 6.24 -6.26 18.09
CA ASP A 44 4.85 -6.35 18.54
C ASP A 44 3.89 -5.34 17.86
N GLN A 45 4.39 -4.52 16.94
CA GLN A 45 3.65 -3.45 16.28
C GLN A 45 3.92 -3.41 14.78
N PHE A 46 2.96 -2.88 14.03
CA PHE A 46 3.18 -2.52 12.64
C PHE A 46 2.66 -1.11 12.36
N ASP A 47 3.23 -0.49 11.35
CA ASP A 47 2.78 0.81 10.88
C ASP A 47 2.55 0.80 9.37
N ILE A 48 1.48 1.49 8.96
CA ILE A 48 1.14 1.72 7.55
C ILE A 48 1.40 3.19 7.26
N LYS A 49 2.31 3.45 6.33
CA LYS A 49 2.62 4.80 5.84
C LYS A 49 2.11 4.98 4.42
N LYS A 50 1.23 5.96 4.24
CA LYS A 50 0.77 6.43 2.94
C LYS A 50 1.50 7.71 2.55
N ILE A 51 2.17 7.70 1.40
CA ILE A 51 2.87 8.86 0.84
C ILE A 51 2.15 9.30 -0.43
N THR A 52 1.75 10.57 -0.46
CA THR A 52 1.27 11.28 -1.65
C THR A 52 2.31 12.33 -2.07
N ALA A 53 2.04 13.06 -3.15
CA ALA A 53 2.95 14.09 -3.66
C ALA A 53 3.36 15.14 -2.61
N ASP A 54 2.45 15.48 -1.69
CA ASP A 54 2.55 16.61 -0.79
C ASP A 54 2.45 16.23 0.70
N LYS A 55 2.22 14.96 1.01
CA LYS A 55 1.86 14.53 2.37
C LYS A 55 2.30 13.11 2.65
N ALA A 56 2.66 12.87 3.91
CA ALA A 56 2.81 11.53 4.46
C ALA A 56 1.88 11.35 5.66
N THR A 57 1.12 10.27 5.65
CA THR A 57 0.30 9.84 6.78
C THR A 57 0.81 8.50 7.27
N GLN A 58 1.05 8.35 8.57
CA GLN A 58 1.51 7.12 9.17
C GLN A 58 0.59 6.72 10.31
N THR A 59 0.07 5.51 10.24
CA THR A 59 -0.88 4.96 11.20
C THR A 59 -0.26 3.75 11.89
N PHE A 60 -0.29 3.74 13.22
CA PHE A 60 0.39 2.76 14.05
C PHE A 60 -0.63 1.81 14.69
N TYR A 61 -0.30 0.53 14.68
CA TYR A 61 -1.14 -0.54 15.22
C TYR A 61 -0.31 -1.45 16.12
N ASP A 62 -0.96 -2.05 17.12
CA ASP A 62 -0.42 -3.25 17.76
C ASP A 62 -0.64 -4.49 16.86
N TRP A 63 -0.03 -5.62 17.24
CA TRP A 63 -0.13 -6.87 16.47
C TRP A 63 -1.54 -7.46 16.38
N SER A 64 -2.47 -7.02 17.24
CA SER A 64 -3.87 -7.42 17.15
C SER A 64 -4.65 -6.60 16.11
N GLY A 65 -4.01 -5.59 15.52
CA GLY A 65 -4.63 -4.64 14.60
C GLY A 65 -5.34 -3.48 15.31
N LYS A 66 -5.15 -3.32 16.62
CA LYS A 66 -5.71 -2.17 17.35
C LYS A 66 -4.94 -0.92 16.98
N LEU A 67 -5.68 0.11 16.57
CA LEU A 67 -5.12 1.43 16.32
C LEU A 67 -4.51 2.00 17.61
N LEU A 68 -3.25 2.42 17.53
CA LEU A 68 -2.55 3.11 18.61
C LEU A 68 -2.64 4.62 18.43
N TYR A 69 -2.20 5.14 17.29
CA TYR A 69 -2.26 6.56 16.94
C TYR A 69 -1.96 6.79 15.45
N GLN A 70 -2.20 8.01 14.98
CA GLN A 70 -1.90 8.45 13.62
C GLN A 70 -1.09 9.75 13.64
N ARG A 71 -0.16 9.90 12.69
CA ARG A 71 0.59 11.13 12.45
C ARG A 71 0.50 11.52 10.98
N THR A 72 0.41 12.81 10.74
CA THR A 72 0.38 13.38 9.39
C THR A 72 1.43 14.48 9.31
N SER A 73 2.17 14.53 8.21
CA SER A 73 3.16 15.56 7.93
C SER A 73 3.08 16.00 6.49
N ASP A 74 3.25 17.30 6.25
CA ASP A 74 3.46 17.82 4.91
C ASP A 74 4.83 17.35 4.40
N LEU A 75 4.89 16.94 3.14
CA LEU A 75 6.08 16.42 2.49
C LEU A 75 6.53 17.38 1.39
N LYS A 76 7.81 17.74 1.42
CA LYS A 76 8.49 18.44 0.32
C LYS A 76 9.72 17.65 -0.06
N VAL A 77 9.69 17.03 -1.22
CA VAL A 77 10.87 16.36 -1.77
C VAL A 77 11.69 17.39 -2.52
N LYS A 78 13.00 17.37 -2.33
CA LYS A 78 13.95 18.19 -3.09
C LYS A 78 15.04 17.28 -3.61
N VAL A 79 15.32 17.37 -4.90
CA VAL A 79 16.48 16.73 -5.51
C VAL A 79 17.69 17.63 -5.23
N VAL A 80 18.61 17.17 -4.38
CA VAL A 80 19.79 17.96 -3.95
C VAL A 80 21.09 17.52 -4.69
N GLY A 81 21.04 16.45 -5.48
CA GLY A 81 22.21 15.91 -6.18
C GLY A 81 22.02 15.83 -7.70
N SER A 82 23.11 16.03 -8.45
CA SER A 82 23.18 15.93 -9.91
C SER A 82 23.69 14.57 -10.39
N GLY A 83 23.63 13.54 -9.54
CA GLY A 83 24.09 12.20 -9.89
C GLY A 83 23.18 11.57 -10.94
N GLU A 84 23.77 10.94 -11.94
CA GLU A 84 23.03 10.20 -12.97
C GLU A 84 22.35 8.98 -12.33
N ARG A 85 21.04 8.84 -12.55
CA ARG A 85 20.26 7.73 -12.00
C ARG A 85 20.49 6.49 -12.85
N GLN A 86 20.91 5.39 -12.23
CA GLN A 86 21.01 4.10 -12.91
C GLN A 86 19.87 3.16 -12.49
N THR A 87 19.16 2.63 -13.47
CA THR A 87 18.12 1.61 -13.26
C THR A 87 18.76 0.23 -13.35
N ILE A 88 18.86 -0.48 -12.23
CA ILE A 88 19.55 -1.79 -12.14
C ILE A 88 18.65 -2.95 -12.61
N ILE A 89 17.32 -2.83 -12.43
CA ILE A 89 16.36 -3.86 -12.82
C ILE A 89 15.46 -3.29 -13.92
N GLY A 90 15.60 -3.87 -15.11
CA GLY A 90 14.85 -3.47 -16.29
C GLY A 90 13.37 -3.82 -16.22
N LYS A 91 12.56 -3.08 -16.96
CA LYS A 91 11.12 -3.32 -17.11
C LYS A 91 10.86 -4.74 -17.60
N GLY A 92 10.00 -5.48 -16.89
CA GLY A 92 9.60 -6.85 -17.26
C GLY A 92 10.63 -7.92 -16.92
N ALA A 93 11.62 -7.61 -16.07
CA ALA A 93 12.48 -8.63 -15.50
C ALA A 93 11.66 -9.57 -14.61
N GLU A 94 11.61 -10.83 -15.01
CA GLU A 94 11.05 -11.93 -14.21
C GLU A 94 12.15 -12.54 -13.32
N TRP A 95 11.74 -13.09 -12.19
CA TRP A 95 12.59 -13.71 -11.17
C TRP A 95 12.46 -15.23 -11.21
#